data_AF-A0A967NYB4-F1
#
_entry.id   AF-A0A967NYB4-F1
#
_cell.length_a   1.000
_cell.length_b   1.000
_cell.length_c   1.000
_cell.angle_alpha   90.00
_cell.angle_beta   90.00
_cell.angle_gamma   90.00
#
_symmetry.space_group_name_H-M   'P 1'
#
loop_
_entity.id
_entity.type
_entity.pdbx_description
1 polymer ?
#
loop_
_entity_poly.entity_id
_entity_poly.type
_entity_poly.pdbx_seq_one_letter_code
_entity_poly.pdbx_strand_id
1 'polypeptide(L)'
;DESMISGEPLPVEKEPGDEVTGATINTSGRLIVKAVQVGNETVLSQIVRMVEAAQGDKAPIQRMADKVSNWFVPAVIVIALLT
;
A
#
# COMPACT_ATOMS: atom_id res chain seq x y z
N ASP A 1 10.64 -10.27 -16.37
CA ASP A 1 9.70 -10.83 -15.39
C ASP A 1 8.99 -9.68 -14.69
N GLU A 2 7.70 -9.54 -14.98
CA GLU A 2 6.84 -8.49 -14.44
C GLU A 2 5.88 -9.01 -13.35
N SER A 3 6.01 -10.28 -12.95
CA SER A 3 5.11 -10.97 -12.03
C SER A 3 4.85 -10.22 -10.72
N MET A 4 5.87 -9.54 -10.19
CA MET A 4 5.80 -8.75 -8.96
C MET A 4 4.85 -7.53 -9.03
N ILE A 5 4.53 -7.05 -10.24
CA ILE A 5 3.69 -5.86 -10.44
C ILE A 5 2.42 -6.21 -11.22
N SER A 6 2.53 -6.95 -12.33
CA SER A 6 1.38 -7.29 -13.18
C SER A 6 0.64 -8.55 -12.72
N GLY A 7 1.30 -9.43 -11.97
CA GLY A 7 0.77 -10.75 -11.61
C GLY A 7 0.87 -11.80 -12.73
N GLU A 8 1.44 -11.44 -13.89
CA GLU A 8 1.62 -12.37 -15.00
C GLU A 8 2.75 -13.36 -14.70
N PRO A 9 2.52 -14.68 -14.78
CA PRO A 9 3.46 -15.70 -14.30
C PRO A 9 4.63 -15.94 -15.25
N LEU A 10 4.48 -15.60 -16.54
CA LEU A 10 5.51 -15.81 -17.55
C LEU A 10 6.24 -14.49 -17.84
N PRO A 11 7.58 -14.51 -17.96
CA PRO A 11 8.33 -13.35 -18.42
C PRO A 11 7.84 -12.88 -19.80
N VAL A 12 7.55 -11.59 -19.91
CA VAL A 12 7.19 -10.95 -21.18
C VAL A 12 8.46 -10.56 -21.92
N GLU A 13 8.54 -10.92 -23.20
CA GLU A 13 9.64 -10.53 -24.10
C GLU A 13 9.58 -9.03 -24.38
N LYS A 14 10.74 -8.38 -24.51
CA LYS A 14 10.86 -6.94 -24.71
C LYS A 14 11.74 -6.62 -25.90
N GLU A 15 11.22 -5.78 -26.79
CA GLU A 15 11.87 -5.31 -28.00
C GLU A 15 12.13 -3.80 -27.98
N PRO A 16 12.99 -3.27 -28.87
CA PRO A 16 13.21 -1.84 -28.97
C PRO A 16 11.91 -1.07 -29.26
N GLY A 17 11.53 -0.19 -28.33
CA GLY A 17 10.29 0.59 -28.40
C GLY A 17 9.27 0.20 -27.35
N ASP A 18 9.42 -0.98 -26.74
CA ASP A 18 8.54 -1.42 -25.67
C ASP A 18 8.78 -0.66 -24.37
N GLU A 19 7.70 -0.42 -23.64
CA GLU A 19 7.78 0.09 -22.29
C GLU A 19 8.25 -1.00 -21.32
N VAL A 20 9.07 -0.58 -20.36
CA VAL A 20 9.51 -1.41 -19.24
C VAL A 20 9.12 -0.74 -17.94
N THR A 21 8.66 -1.55 -16.99
CA THR A 21 8.25 -1.06 -15.68
C THR A 21 9.41 -1.19 -14.70
N GLY A 22 9.70 -0.13 -13.94
CA GLY A 22 10.68 -0.17 -12.85
C GLY A 22 10.33 -1.22 -11.80
N ALA A 23 11.35 -1.78 -11.13
CA ALA A 23 11.21 -2.88 -10.16
C ALA A 23 10.76 -4.24 -10.73
N THR A 24 10.73 -4.39 -12.06
CA THR A 24 10.66 -5.70 -12.73
C THR A 24 12.06 -6.29 -12.91
N ILE A 25 12.15 -7.61 -13.12
CA ILE A 25 13.43 -8.32 -13.24
C ILE A 25 13.71 -8.58 -14.72
N ASN A 26 14.85 -8.08 -15.23
CA ASN A 26 15.35 -8.51 -16.53
C ASN A 26 15.89 -9.94 -16.42
N THR A 27 15.31 -10.89 -17.15
CA THR A 27 15.65 -12.31 -17.06
C THR A 27 16.89 -12.68 -17.88
N SER A 28 17.00 -12.14 -19.09
CA SER A 28 18.02 -12.52 -20.07
C SER A 28 18.35 -11.35 -20.99
N GLY A 29 19.57 -11.35 -21.53
CA GLY A 29 20.02 -10.31 -22.44
C GLY A 29 20.37 -8.99 -21.75
N ARG A 30 20.74 -8.00 -22.57
CA ARG A 30 21.11 -6.65 -22.15
C ARG A 30 20.07 -5.67 -22.66
N LEU A 31 19.53 -4.85 -21.76
CA LEU A 31 18.63 -3.76 -22.10
C LEU A 31 19.35 -2.42 -21.91
N ILE A 32 19.21 -1.52 -22.89
CA ILE A 32 19.50 -0.10 -22.73
C ILE A 32 18.15 0.61 -22.77
N VAL A 33 17.79 1.23 -21.66
CA VAL A 33 16.46 1.81 -21.45
C VAL A 33 16.58 3.31 -21.22
N LYS A 34 15.72 4.05 -21.90
CA LYS A 34 15.56 5.49 -21.68
C LYS A 34 14.60 5.69 -20.51
N ALA A 35 15.04 6.35 -19.45
CA ALA A 35 14.16 6.70 -18.35
C ALA A 35 13.11 7.72 -18.82
N VAL A 36 11.83 7.34 -18.76
CA VAL A 36 10.68 8.20 -19.11
C VAL A 36 9.90 8.67 -17.87
N GLN A 37 9.93 7.89 -16.78
CA GLN A 37 9.34 8.23 -15.48
C GLN A 37 10.34 7.88 -14.39
N VAL A 38 10.62 8.82 -13.48
CA VAL A 38 11.60 8.64 -12.40
C VAL A 38 11.07 9.14 -11.06
N GLY A 39 11.63 8.62 -9.97
CA GLY A 39 11.23 8.99 -8.61
C GLY A 39 9.72 8.80 -8.40
N ASN A 40 9.07 9.89 -8.00
CA ASN A 40 7.64 9.88 -7.65
C ASN A 40 6.71 9.54 -8.82
N GLU A 41 7.16 9.65 -10.06
CA GLU A 41 6.33 9.36 -11.24
C GLU A 41 6.29 7.87 -11.56
N THR A 42 7.16 7.06 -10.98
CA THR A 42 7.22 5.62 -11.25
C THR A 42 5.94 4.89 -10.82
N VAL A 43 5.61 3.82 -11.52
CA VAL A 43 4.48 2.93 -11.19
C VAL A 43 4.55 2.45 -9.75
N LEU A 44 5.74 2.04 -9.27
CA LEU A 44 5.93 1.59 -7.89
C LEU A 44 5.61 2.71 -6.89
N SER A 45 6.09 3.94 -7.12
CA SER A 45 5.78 5.07 -6.26
C SER A 45 4.29 5.42 -6.25
N GLN A 46 3.59 5.23 -7.37
CA GLN A 46 2.13 5.38 -7.42
C GLN A 46 1.41 4.32 -6.59
N ILE A 47 1.86 3.05 -6.66
CA ILE A 47 1.33 1.96 -5.84
C ILE A 47 1.55 2.25 -4.35
N VAL A 48 2.76 2.64 -3.94
CA VAL A 48 3.06 2.99 -2.54
C VAL A 48 2.11 4.08 -2.04
N ARG A 49 1.95 5.18 -2.78
CA ARG A 49 1.03 6.26 -2.40
C ARG A 49 -0.42 5.80 -2.30
N MET A 50 -0.87 4.92 -3.21
CA MET A 50 -2.21 4.36 -3.17
C MET A 50 -2.43 3.50 -1.91
N VAL A 51 -1.43 2.68 -1.55
CA VAL A 51 -1.48 1.85 -0.34
C VAL A 51 -1.46 2.72 0.91
N GLU A 52 -0.60 3.74 0.99
CA GLU A 52 -0.56 4.69 2.10
C GLU A 52 -1.90 5.42 2.27
N ALA A 53 -2.50 5.88 1.17
CA ALA A 53 -3.81 6.53 1.20
C ALA A 53 -4.91 5.56 1.69
N ALA A 54 -4.82 4.28 1.33
CA ALA A 54 -5.79 3.26 1.78
C ALA A 54 -5.61 2.84 3.25
N GLN A 55 -4.37 2.86 3.77
CA GLN A 55 -4.07 2.52 5.17
C GLN A 55 -4.33 3.66 6.16
N GLY A 56 -4.60 4.87 5.68
CA GLY A 56 -4.70 6.09 6.49
C GLY A 56 -5.90 6.22 7.43
N ASP A 57 -6.81 5.23 7.49
CA ASP A 57 -8.01 5.32 8.32
C ASP A 57 -8.08 4.23 9.39
N LYS A 58 -8.18 4.64 10.66
CA LYS A 58 -8.43 3.70 11.77
C LYS A 58 -9.74 2.97 11.48
N ALA A 59 -9.71 1.64 11.55
CA ALA A 59 -10.88 0.82 11.33
C ALA A 59 -12.05 1.31 12.21
N PRO A 60 -13.25 1.52 11.65
CA PRO A 60 -14.39 2.14 12.35
C PRO A 60 -14.80 1.40 13.62
N ILE A 61 -14.48 0.11 13.72
CA ILE A 61 -14.73 -0.71 14.90
C ILE A 61 -13.96 -0.25 16.13
N GLN A 62 -12.74 0.29 15.98
CA GLN A 62 -11.98 0.83 17.11
C GLN A 62 -12.67 2.06 17.71
N ARG A 63 -13.26 2.93 16.87
CA ARG A 63 -14.04 4.08 17.32
C ARG A 63 -15.29 3.67 18.11
N MET A 64 -15.88 2.51 17.79
CA MET A 64 -17.03 1.97 18.54
C MET A 64 -16.62 1.50 19.94
N ALA A 65 -15.51 0.78 20.05
CA ALA A 65 -14.98 0.35 21.35
C ALA A 65 -14.65 1.55 22.24
N ASP A 66 -13.96 2.57 21.70
CA ASP A 66 -13.62 3.79 22.43
C ASP A 66 -14.88 4.52 22.96
N LYS A 67 -15.96 4.53 22.19
CA LYS A 67 -17.24 5.15 22.59
C LYS A 67 -17.88 4.43 23.79
N VAL A 68 -17.81 3.10 23.82
CA VAL A 68 -18.30 2.31 24.96
C VAL A 68 -17.44 2.57 26.18
N SER A 69 -16.11 2.51 26.05
CA SER A 69 -15.18 2.79 27.14
C SER A 69 -15.34 4.20 27.72
N ASN A 70 -15.59 5.21 26.88
CA ASN A 70 -15.81 6.59 27.31
C ASN A 70 -17.03 6.78 28.23
N TRP A 71 -18.06 5.92 28.09
CA TRP A 71 -19.22 5.95 29.00
C TRP A 71 -19.06 4.99 30.18
N PHE A 72 -18.45 3.83 29.95
CA PHE A 72 -18.31 2.80 30.97
C PHE A 72 -17.39 3.22 32.11
N VAL A 73 -16.22 3.79 31.79
CA VAL A 73 -15.21 4.14 32.82
C VAL A 73 -15.74 5.18 33.82
N PRO A 74 -16.33 6.32 33.41
CA PRO A 74 -16.89 7.28 34.35
C PRO A 74 -18.03 6.69 35.18
N ALA A 75 -18.89 5.86 34.58
CA ALA A 75 -19.99 5.23 35.30
C ALA A 75 -19.49 4.33 36.45
N VAL A 76 -18.47 3.51 36.19
CA VAL A 76 -17.86 2.66 37.22
C VAL A 76 -17.22 3.50 38.34
N ILE A 77 -16.52 4.59 37.99
CA ILE A 77 -15.92 5.50 38.98
C ILE A 77 -17.01 6.12 39.88
N VAL A 78 -18.13 6.58 39.30
CA VAL A 78 -19.24 7.15 40.06
C VAL A 78 -19.87 6.13 40.99
N ILE A 79 -20.12 4.90 40.51
CA ILE A 79 -20.66 3.82 41.35
C ILE A 79 -19.69 3.51 42.50
N ALA A 80 -18.39 3.38 42.21
CA ALA A 80 -17.38 3.09 43.22
C ALA A 80 -17.22 4.18 44.29
N LEU A 81 -17.59 5.43 43.99
CA LEU A 81 -17.61 6.52 44.96
C LEU A 81 -18.89 6.55 45.82
N LEU A 82 -19.99 5.98 45.31
CA LEU A 82 -21.30 5.98 45.96
C LEU A 82 -21.55 4.73 46.82
N THR A 83 -20.69 3.72 46.73
CA THR A 83 -20.72 2.49 47.55
C THR A 83 -19.50 2.42 48.44
#